data_AF-W5YNN7-F1
#
_entry.id   AF-W5YNN7-F1
#
_cell.length_a   1.000
_cell.length_b   1.000
_cell.length_c   1.000
_cell.angle_alpha   90.00
_cell.angle_beta   90.00
_cell.angle_gamma   90.00
#
_symmetry.space_group_name_H-M   'P 1'
#
loop_
_entity.id
_entity.type
_entity.pdbx_description
1 polymer ?
#
loop_
_entity_poly.entity_id
_entity_poly.type
_entity_poly.pdbx_seq_one_letter_code
_entity_poly.pdbx_strand_id
1 'polypeptide(L)'
;MPSMSTSPPSEVTIEGQFYSGNDSSRRGAVLRSAAGVIIVDAGDTRLRLAHDDVTISPRIGNTPRYLHLPDDGVFETEDNAAVDQLSRQSRRGRGNRLLHALENHLGLILVAVVVTIATTGAAFVWGVPWAAQAVANALPNSIAEQVGDSTLTTLDSTWLEPSSLSEERQQALQAHFEPFLTPVAGKDLRVIFRSSPAIGANAMALPDGTMIFTDDLVNLAEDDNELTAILAHEIGHVAHNHGMKGMVQSSLTFWLIVMMTGDLSAFSDATVVVPAVMMSLSYSRDMEREADAYALKAMTDHDLDPTHFVTIMERLMAAHARTVPQRPRKALAGGTAFATCCRATRKRASASNALNRRPDRYSSDTFITGSTHDAIQTHQPVAASAIDKHVYKVFPNDMNAHQTVFGGMIMAKCDRLALVVAERHSGHVCVTAAVDSIHFRAPAKGNDTLLFSLALNRSWGSSMEIGARVEAENSYTGESRHILSAFFTFVALDENDNPVDVPAVEPETDDEKRRFNNAEIRREGRLETRKKLSERH
;
A
#
# COMPACT_ATOMS: atom_id res chain seq x y z
N MET A 1 -7.75 68.61 29.67
CA MET A 1 -8.88 67.82 29.16
C MET A 1 -8.76 67.73 27.65
N PRO A 2 -8.44 66.56 27.06
CA PRO A 2 -8.45 66.43 25.61
C PRO A 2 -9.87 66.13 25.14
N SER A 3 -10.31 66.89 24.15
CA SER A 3 -11.61 66.76 23.48
C SER A 3 -11.74 65.38 22.82
N MET A 4 -12.69 64.58 23.30
CA MET A 4 -13.15 63.38 22.61
C MET A 4 -13.76 63.78 21.26
N SER A 5 -13.04 63.51 20.17
CA SER A 5 -13.60 63.49 18.83
C SER A 5 -14.47 62.22 18.71
N THR A 6 -15.75 62.32 19.06
CA THR A 6 -16.73 61.29 18.74
C THR A 6 -17.06 61.41 17.25
N SER A 7 -16.45 60.58 16.42
CA SER A 7 -16.96 60.30 15.08
C SER A 7 -18.43 59.86 15.21
N PRO A 8 -19.36 60.35 14.38
CA PRO A 8 -20.75 59.93 14.45
C PRO A 8 -20.84 58.41 14.22
N PRO A 9 -21.79 57.70 14.85
CA PRO A 9 -22.00 56.29 14.56
C PRO A 9 -22.31 56.17 13.07
N SER A 10 -21.48 55.44 12.33
CA SER A 10 -21.66 55.24 10.89
C SER A 10 -23.01 54.56 10.67
N GLU A 11 -23.96 55.31 10.14
CA GLU A 11 -25.28 54.81 9.76
C GLU A 11 -25.10 53.79 8.63
N VAL A 12 -25.60 52.57 8.83
CA VAL A 12 -25.56 51.51 7.80
C VAL A 12 -26.97 51.35 7.27
N THR A 13 -27.15 51.54 5.96
CA THR A 13 -28.40 51.27 5.26
C THR A 13 -28.20 50.07 4.35
N ILE A 14 -29.07 49.07 4.47
CA ILE A 14 -29.03 47.83 3.72
C ILE A 14 -30.38 47.63 3.05
N GLU A 15 -30.38 47.45 1.74
CA GLU A 15 -31.59 47.08 1.01
C GLU A 15 -31.70 45.57 0.93
N GLY A 16 -32.93 45.07 1.03
CA GLY A 16 -33.18 43.64 1.07
C GLY A 16 -34.65 43.29 1.02
N GLN A 17 -34.94 42.08 1.47
CA GLN A 17 -36.25 41.47 1.40
C GLN A 17 -36.62 40.98 2.79
N PHE A 18 -37.79 41.35 3.27
CA PHE A 18 -38.31 40.93 4.56
C PHE A 18 -39.38 39.86 4.37
N TYR A 19 -39.27 38.81 5.17
CA TYR A 19 -40.20 37.71 5.32
C TYR A 19 -40.71 37.73 6.77
N SER A 20 -42.02 37.74 6.97
CA SER A 20 -42.58 37.63 8.33
C SER A 20 -42.72 36.16 8.72
N GLY A 21 -42.51 35.81 9.99
CA GLY A 21 -42.68 34.43 10.47
C GLY A 21 -44.09 33.85 10.23
N ASN A 22 -45.09 34.72 10.07
CA ASN A 22 -46.49 34.34 9.91
C ASN A 22 -47.00 34.33 8.45
N ASP A 23 -46.20 34.79 7.49
CA ASP A 23 -46.60 34.90 6.09
C ASP A 23 -45.37 34.85 5.16
N SER A 24 -45.43 33.99 4.14
CA SER A 24 -44.36 33.78 3.16
C SER A 24 -44.26 34.88 2.09
N SER A 25 -45.00 35.99 2.24
CA SER A 25 -44.95 37.11 1.29
C SER A 25 -43.61 37.84 1.35
N ARG A 26 -42.91 37.90 0.21
CA ARG A 26 -41.67 38.64 0.02
C ARG A 26 -41.97 40.14 -0.10
N ARG A 27 -41.43 40.95 0.82
CA ARG A 27 -41.62 42.41 0.82
C ARG A 27 -40.28 43.12 0.71
N GLY A 28 -40.17 44.08 -0.21
CA GLY A 28 -39.00 44.95 -0.28
C GLY A 28 -38.85 45.72 1.03
N ALA A 29 -37.67 45.67 1.64
CA ALA A 29 -37.43 46.26 2.95
C ALA A 29 -36.06 46.94 3.01
N VAL A 30 -35.99 48.00 3.81
CA VAL A 30 -34.75 48.74 4.06
C VAL A 30 -34.42 48.62 5.54
N LEU A 31 -33.25 48.06 5.83
CA LEU A 31 -32.70 47.97 7.18
C LEU A 31 -31.75 49.15 7.40
N ARG A 32 -31.98 49.90 8.47
CA ARG A 32 -31.12 51.01 8.90
C ARG A 32 -30.60 50.76 10.30
N SER A 33 -29.29 50.88 10.49
CA SER A 33 -28.66 50.81 11.80
C SER A 33 -28.07 52.17 12.18
N ALA A 34 -28.53 52.72 13.31
CA ALA A 34 -28.01 53.95 13.89
C ALA A 34 -28.11 53.91 15.41
N ALA A 35 -27.09 54.45 16.10
CA ALA A 35 -27.07 54.61 17.57
C ALA A 35 -27.42 53.34 18.38
N GLY A 36 -27.02 52.15 17.91
CA GLY A 36 -27.22 50.87 18.61
C GLY A 36 -28.58 50.22 18.40
N VAL A 37 -29.43 50.78 17.54
CA VAL A 37 -30.76 50.24 17.20
C VAL A 37 -30.82 49.90 15.72
N ILE A 38 -31.41 48.75 15.40
CA ILE A 38 -31.71 48.32 14.03
C ILE A 38 -33.19 48.62 13.76
N ILE A 39 -33.46 49.34 12.68
CA ILE A 39 -34.80 49.64 12.21
C ILE A 39 -34.99 48.92 10.87
N VAL A 40 -35.96 48.02 10.80
CA VAL A 40 -36.37 47.38 9.55
C VAL A 40 -37.66 48.04 9.09
N ASP A 41 -37.63 48.64 7.91
CA ASP A 41 -38.77 49.31 7.29
C ASP A 41 -39.22 48.51 6.05
N ALA A 42 -40.39 47.87 6.15
CA ALA A 42 -40.97 47.01 5.13
C ALA A 42 -42.37 47.51 4.74
N GLY A 43 -42.45 48.77 4.31
CA GLY A 43 -43.69 49.43 3.89
C GLY A 43 -44.62 49.70 5.07
N ASP A 44 -45.55 48.79 5.33
CA ASP A 44 -46.56 48.93 6.38
C ASP A 44 -46.04 48.46 7.76
N THR A 45 -44.88 47.81 7.79
CA THR A 45 -44.28 47.22 8.99
C THR A 45 -42.95 47.88 9.30
N ARG A 46 -42.85 48.49 10.49
CA ARG A 46 -41.61 49.09 10.99
C ARG A 46 -41.21 48.44 12.31
N LEU A 47 -40.14 47.65 12.28
CA LEU A 47 -39.61 46.97 13.47
C LEU A 47 -38.43 47.76 14.02
N ARG A 48 -38.38 47.89 15.34
CA ARG A 48 -37.26 48.51 16.07
C ARG A 48 -36.66 47.45 16.99
N LEU A 49 -35.43 47.05 16.69
CA LEU A 49 -34.75 45.91 17.32
C LEU A 49 -33.43 46.36 17.94
N ALA A 50 -33.03 45.74 19.06
CA ALA A 50 -31.67 45.87 19.54
C ALA A 50 -30.73 45.02 18.67
N HIS A 51 -29.46 45.41 18.58
CA HIS A 51 -28.46 44.60 17.85
C HIS A 51 -28.29 43.19 18.42
N ASP A 52 -28.61 42.99 19.70
CA ASP A 52 -28.49 41.70 20.37
C ASP A 52 -29.63 40.73 20.01
N ASP A 53 -30.74 41.25 19.49
CA ASP A 53 -31.93 40.49 19.10
C ASP A 53 -31.89 40.01 17.64
N VAL A 54 -30.84 40.41 16.89
CA VAL A 54 -30.68 40.07 15.48
C VAL A 54 -29.53 39.09 15.30
N THR A 55 -29.84 37.90 14.78
CA THR A 55 -28.84 36.87 14.50
C THR A 55 -28.49 36.87 13.02
N ILE A 56 -27.24 37.23 12.70
CA ILE A 56 -26.73 37.31 11.33
C ILE A 56 -26.15 35.95 10.93
N SER A 57 -26.56 35.40 9.78
CA SER A 57 -25.98 34.16 9.26
C SER A 57 -24.48 34.31 8.96
N PRO A 58 -23.67 33.25 9.18
CA PRO A 58 -22.26 33.24 8.81
C PRO A 58 -22.09 33.39 7.28
N ARG A 59 -20.96 33.95 6.85
CA ARG A 59 -20.70 34.20 5.43
C ARG A 59 -20.27 32.91 4.74
N ILE A 60 -20.99 32.51 3.69
CA ILE A 60 -20.61 31.39 2.81
C ILE A 60 -20.37 31.96 1.40
N GLY A 61 -19.13 32.36 1.12
CA GLY A 61 -18.77 32.96 -0.18
C GLY A 61 -19.52 34.27 -0.47
N ASN A 62 -20.29 34.29 -1.58
CA ASN A 62 -21.11 35.41 -2.06
C ASN A 62 -22.62 35.08 -2.06
N THR A 63 -23.07 34.06 -1.31
CA THR A 63 -24.51 33.79 -1.20
C THR A 63 -25.22 34.94 -0.49
N PRO A 64 -26.54 35.11 -0.70
CA PRO A 64 -27.34 36.04 0.08
C PRO A 64 -27.19 35.80 1.59
N ARG A 65 -27.22 36.87 2.37
CA ARG A 65 -27.13 36.86 3.84
C ARG A 65 -28.51 36.94 4.44
N TYR A 66 -28.73 36.17 5.49
CA TYR A 66 -29.98 36.12 6.23
C TYR A 66 -29.76 36.72 7.62
N LEU A 67 -30.59 37.69 7.97
CA LEU A 67 -30.66 38.27 9.30
C LEU A 67 -31.96 37.78 9.93
N HIS A 68 -31.84 36.91 10.92
CA HIS A 68 -32.96 36.40 11.69
C HIS A 68 -33.33 37.44 12.76
N LEU A 69 -34.59 37.88 12.70
CA LEU A 69 -35.23 38.85 13.56
C LEU A 69 -36.14 38.11 14.56
N PRO A 70 -36.59 38.75 15.65
CA PRO A 70 -37.58 38.16 16.54
C PRO A 70 -38.89 37.80 15.82
N ASP A 71 -39.67 36.89 16.40
CA ASP A 71 -40.95 36.40 15.85
C ASP A 71 -40.83 35.72 14.48
N ASP A 72 -39.75 34.94 14.27
CA ASP A 72 -39.44 34.19 13.04
C ASP A 72 -39.31 35.07 11.77
N GLY A 73 -39.11 36.38 11.93
CA GLY A 73 -38.85 37.28 10.82
C GLY A 73 -37.46 37.06 10.20
N VAL A 74 -37.35 37.11 8.88
CA VAL A 74 -36.07 36.98 8.18
C VAL A 74 -35.89 38.14 7.22
N PHE A 75 -34.73 38.80 7.29
CA PHE A 75 -34.30 39.80 6.32
C PHE A 75 -33.16 39.23 5.46
N GLU A 76 -33.39 39.12 4.17
CA GLU A 76 -32.44 38.62 3.17
C GLU A 76 -31.84 39.78 2.36
N THR A 77 -30.53 39.77 2.16
CA THR A 77 -29.82 40.77 1.34
C THR A 77 -28.63 40.17 0.61
N GLU A 78 -28.34 40.69 -0.58
CA GLU A 78 -27.15 40.36 -1.35
C GLU A 78 -25.96 41.27 -1.00
N ASP A 79 -26.20 42.37 -0.27
CA ASP A 79 -25.17 43.33 0.13
C ASP A 79 -24.36 42.83 1.33
N ASN A 80 -23.46 41.90 1.01
CA ASN A 80 -22.53 41.30 1.96
C ASN A 80 -21.62 42.32 2.65
N ALA A 81 -21.24 43.41 1.98
CA ALA A 81 -20.33 44.41 2.52
C ALA A 81 -21.01 45.24 3.63
N ALA A 82 -22.26 45.63 3.42
CA ALA A 82 -23.02 46.37 4.42
C ALA A 82 -23.39 45.51 5.62
N VAL A 83 -23.69 44.21 5.43
CA VAL A 83 -23.91 43.25 6.53
C VAL A 83 -22.64 43.04 7.34
N ASP A 84 -21.47 42.98 6.71
CA ASP A 84 -20.19 42.88 7.40
C ASP A 84 -19.88 44.15 8.20
N GLN A 85 -20.28 45.34 7.72
CA GLN A 85 -20.19 46.60 8.47
C GLN A 85 -21.13 46.62 9.68
N LEU A 86 -22.36 46.11 9.54
CA LEU A 86 -23.31 45.96 10.63
C LEU A 86 -22.80 44.98 11.70
N SER A 87 -22.25 43.83 11.28
CA SER A 87 -21.67 42.83 12.19
C SER A 87 -20.47 43.37 12.98
N ARG A 88 -19.67 44.29 12.39
CA ARG A 88 -18.56 44.95 13.09
C ARG A 88 -19.01 45.81 14.27
N GLN A 89 -20.25 46.30 14.27
CA GLN A 89 -20.84 47.10 15.35
C GLN A 89 -21.38 46.22 16.51
N SER A 90 -21.55 44.91 16.31
CA SER A 90 -22.03 43.98 17.34
C SER A 90 -20.88 43.36 18.16
N ARG A 91 -21.04 43.29 19.50
CA ARG A 91 -20.04 42.76 20.44
C ARG A 91 -19.80 41.25 20.31
N ARG A 92 -20.75 40.50 19.74
CA ARG A 92 -20.72 39.02 19.64
C ARG A 92 -19.80 38.47 18.54
N GLY A 93 -19.33 39.29 17.61
CA GLY A 93 -18.56 38.86 16.43
C GLY A 93 -17.06 38.57 16.65
N ARG A 94 -16.54 38.53 17.89
CA ARG A 94 -15.08 38.43 18.13
C ARG A 94 -14.51 37.02 17.95
N GLY A 95 -15.27 35.97 18.24
CA GLY A 95 -14.86 34.56 18.05
C GLY A 95 -14.86 34.12 16.58
N ASN A 96 -15.88 34.50 15.81
CA ASN A 96 -15.97 34.21 14.37
C ASN A 96 -14.90 34.94 13.53
N ARG A 97 -14.26 36.00 14.06
CA ARG A 97 -13.20 36.73 13.35
C ARG A 97 -11.92 35.91 13.16
N LEU A 98 -11.57 35.06 14.13
CA LEU A 98 -10.34 34.29 14.08
C LEU A 98 -10.51 33.11 13.10
N LEU A 99 -11.65 32.44 13.16
CA LEU A 99 -12.02 31.39 12.22
C LEU A 99 -12.13 31.92 10.78
N HIS A 100 -12.85 33.02 10.55
CA HIS A 100 -12.94 33.63 9.21
C HIS A 100 -11.62 34.20 8.70
N ALA A 101 -10.72 34.67 9.57
CA ALA A 101 -9.38 35.10 9.16
C ALA A 101 -8.50 33.90 8.74
N LEU A 102 -8.66 32.75 9.41
CA LEU A 102 -8.01 31.49 9.03
C LEU A 102 -8.60 30.92 7.73
N GLU A 103 -9.93 30.97 7.56
CA GLU A 103 -10.65 30.48 6.37
C GLU A 103 -10.41 31.34 5.12
N ASN A 104 -10.15 32.64 5.25
CA ASN A 104 -9.87 33.49 4.10
C ASN A 104 -8.40 33.47 3.65
N HIS A 105 -7.51 32.79 4.39
CA HIS A 105 -6.09 32.72 4.05
C HIS A 105 -5.75 31.37 3.42
N LEU A 106 -5.78 31.30 2.09
CA LEU A 106 -5.53 30.08 1.30
C LEU A 106 -4.26 29.32 1.73
N GLY A 107 -3.20 30.05 2.10
CA GLY A 107 -1.96 29.43 2.59
C GLY A 107 -2.11 28.70 3.92
N LEU A 108 -2.94 29.20 4.84
CA LEU A 108 -3.19 28.54 6.13
C LEU A 108 -4.09 27.31 5.96
N ILE A 109 -5.06 27.37 5.04
CA ILE A 109 -5.85 26.20 4.64
C ILE A 109 -4.94 25.11 4.07
N LEU A 110 -4.04 25.45 3.14
CA LEU A 110 -3.13 24.49 2.54
C LEU A 110 -2.21 23.85 3.60
N VAL A 111 -1.66 24.65 4.51
CA VAL A 111 -0.87 24.15 5.64
C VAL A 111 -1.70 23.23 6.53
N ALA A 112 -2.93 23.60 6.88
CA ALA A 112 -3.80 22.77 7.70
C ALA A 112 -4.13 21.42 7.01
N VAL A 113 -4.35 21.42 5.69
CA VAL A 113 -4.56 20.19 4.90
C VAL A 113 -3.32 19.32 4.91
N VAL A 114 -2.13 19.90 4.65
CA VAL A 114 -0.86 19.16 4.66
C VAL A 114 -0.58 18.58 6.05
N VAL A 115 -0.77 19.37 7.11
CA VAL A 115 -0.60 18.92 8.49
C VAL A 115 -1.58 17.78 8.77
N THR A 116 -2.85 17.91 8.40
CA THR A 116 -3.86 16.86 8.60
C THR A 116 -3.50 15.56 7.88
N ILE A 117 -3.03 15.64 6.63
CA ILE A 117 -2.58 14.48 5.87
C ILE A 117 -1.35 13.86 6.53
N ALA A 118 -0.38 14.68 6.94
CA ALA A 118 0.85 14.22 7.58
C ALA A 118 0.57 13.56 8.95
N THR A 119 -0.27 14.17 9.79
CA THR A 119 -0.63 13.61 11.11
C THR A 119 -1.44 12.34 10.97
N THR A 120 -2.37 12.29 10.01
CA THR A 120 -3.12 11.08 9.70
C THR A 120 -2.18 9.98 9.22
N GLY A 121 -1.32 10.26 8.24
CA GLY A 121 -0.32 9.30 7.76
C GLY A 121 0.60 8.81 8.87
N ALA A 122 1.08 9.70 9.74
CA ALA A 122 1.86 9.35 10.92
C ALA A 122 1.09 8.46 11.91
N ALA A 123 -0.19 8.72 12.15
CA ALA A 123 -1.03 7.88 12.98
C ALA A 123 -1.14 6.46 12.43
N PHE A 124 -1.33 6.29 11.11
CA PHE A 124 -1.39 4.96 10.48
C PHE A 124 -0.04 4.23 10.50
N VAL A 125 1.05 4.93 10.17
CA VAL A 125 2.37 4.30 9.97
C VAL A 125 3.08 4.03 11.30
N TRP A 126 2.94 4.91 12.29
CA TRP A 126 3.65 4.81 13.57
C TRP A 126 2.72 4.66 14.77
N GLY A 127 1.63 5.43 14.81
CA GLY A 127 0.72 5.45 15.95
C GLY A 127 0.03 4.10 16.18
N VAL A 128 -0.56 3.53 15.13
CA VAL A 128 -1.30 2.27 15.20
C VAL A 128 -0.39 1.07 15.54
N PRO A 129 0.76 0.84 14.88
CA PRO A 129 1.65 -0.26 15.26
C PRO A 129 2.16 -0.15 16.69
N TRP A 130 2.51 1.06 17.13
CA TRP A 130 2.92 1.32 18.51
C TRP A 130 1.80 0.98 19.51
N ALA A 131 0.58 1.45 19.26
CA ALA A 131 -0.57 1.19 20.12
C ALA A 131 -0.91 -0.31 20.14
N ALA A 132 -0.85 -0.98 18.99
CA ALA A 132 -1.09 -2.41 18.88
C ALA A 132 -0.09 -3.22 19.69
N GLN A 133 1.19 -2.87 19.65
CA GLN A 133 2.22 -3.51 20.47
C GLN A 133 1.98 -3.32 21.97
N ALA A 134 1.63 -2.10 22.38
CA ALA A 134 1.35 -1.80 23.79
C ALA A 134 0.13 -2.59 24.30
N VAL A 135 -0.95 -2.61 23.53
CA VAL A 135 -2.19 -3.33 23.89
C VAL A 135 -1.98 -4.85 23.86
N ALA A 136 -1.37 -5.40 22.82
CA ALA A 136 -1.15 -6.84 22.69
C ALA A 136 -0.29 -7.41 23.84
N ASN A 137 0.70 -6.65 24.31
CA ASN A 137 1.54 -7.06 25.44
C ASN A 137 0.88 -6.87 26.81
N ALA A 138 -0.19 -6.07 26.90
CA ALA A 138 -0.95 -5.87 28.12
C ALA A 138 -2.12 -6.86 28.27
N LEU A 139 -2.50 -7.56 27.18
CA LEU A 139 -3.58 -8.54 27.21
C LEU A 139 -3.17 -9.80 27.98
N PRO A 140 -4.03 -10.34 28.86
CA PRO A 140 -3.80 -11.62 29.52
C PRO A 140 -3.72 -12.79 28.53
N ASN A 141 -2.94 -13.82 28.87
CA ASN A 141 -2.79 -15.03 28.04
C ASN A 141 -4.12 -15.77 27.80
N SER A 142 -5.09 -15.66 28.71
CA SER A 142 -6.43 -16.25 28.54
C SER A 142 -7.16 -15.74 27.29
N ILE A 143 -6.88 -14.51 26.85
CA ILE A 143 -7.44 -13.96 25.61
C ILE A 143 -6.79 -14.63 24.40
N ALA A 144 -5.47 -14.82 24.44
CA ALA A 144 -4.74 -15.50 23.38
C ALA A 144 -5.19 -16.97 23.25
N GLU A 145 -5.42 -17.65 24.37
CA GLU A 145 -6.01 -19.01 24.42
C GLU A 145 -7.37 -19.07 23.75
N GLN A 146 -8.30 -18.18 24.13
CA GLN A 146 -9.64 -18.15 23.54
C GLN A 146 -9.61 -17.87 22.03
N VAL A 147 -8.73 -16.97 21.59
CA VAL A 147 -8.54 -16.65 20.18
C VAL A 147 -7.93 -17.85 19.44
N GLY A 148 -6.94 -18.52 20.02
CA GLY A 148 -6.31 -19.72 19.47
C GLY A 148 -7.33 -20.84 19.27
N ASP A 149 -8.09 -21.20 20.31
CA ASP A 149 -9.12 -22.25 20.24
C ASP A 149 -10.19 -21.94 19.18
N SER A 150 -10.64 -20.69 19.11
CA SER A 150 -11.61 -20.24 18.12
C SER A 150 -11.06 -20.30 16.69
N THR A 151 -9.79 -19.91 16.52
CA THR A 151 -9.09 -19.95 15.23
C THR A 151 -8.92 -21.39 14.77
N LEU A 152 -8.45 -22.28 15.66
CA LEU A 152 -8.27 -23.69 15.35
C LEU A 152 -9.60 -24.35 14.96
N THR A 153 -10.68 -24.10 15.69
CA THR A 153 -12.02 -24.62 15.37
C THR A 153 -12.50 -24.15 13.99
N THR A 154 -12.24 -22.89 13.64
CA THR A 154 -12.58 -22.33 12.33
C THR A 154 -11.75 -22.96 11.21
N LEU A 155 -10.46 -23.18 11.45
CA LEU A 155 -9.58 -23.84 10.49
C LEU A 155 -9.96 -25.32 10.28
N ASP A 156 -10.21 -26.08 11.35
CA ASP A 156 -10.63 -27.50 11.32
C ASP A 156 -12.01 -27.69 10.65
N SER A 157 -12.88 -26.68 10.66
CA SER A 157 -14.19 -26.76 9.99
C SER A 157 -14.16 -26.32 8.52
N THR A 158 -13.12 -25.59 8.09
CA THR A 158 -13.10 -24.95 6.76
C THR A 158 -12.00 -25.49 5.86
N TRP A 159 -10.78 -25.67 6.38
CA TRP A 159 -9.57 -25.91 5.58
C TRP A 159 -8.66 -27.04 6.08
N LEU A 160 -8.79 -27.48 7.33
CA LEU A 160 -7.94 -28.52 7.91
C LEU A 160 -8.73 -29.82 8.09
N GLU A 161 -8.05 -30.93 7.83
CA GLU A 161 -8.53 -32.29 8.05
C GLU A 161 -7.59 -33.01 9.03
N PRO A 162 -8.04 -34.12 9.67
CA PRO A 162 -7.15 -34.97 10.45
C PRO A 162 -5.92 -35.38 9.65
N SER A 163 -4.76 -35.45 10.30
CA SER A 163 -3.50 -35.85 9.66
C SER A 163 -3.58 -37.28 9.11
N SER A 164 -3.04 -37.47 7.92
CA SER A 164 -2.82 -38.73 7.23
C SER A 164 -1.48 -39.39 7.56
N LEU A 165 -0.60 -38.70 8.30
CA LEU A 165 0.67 -39.25 8.79
C LEU A 165 0.40 -40.38 9.80
N SER A 166 1.24 -41.42 9.78
CA SER A 166 1.15 -42.50 10.77
C SER A 166 1.39 -41.97 12.18
N GLU A 167 0.72 -42.57 13.18
CA GLU A 167 0.92 -42.20 14.59
C GLU A 167 2.40 -42.30 15.01
N GLU A 168 3.10 -43.31 14.49
CA GLU A 168 4.55 -43.50 14.69
C GLU A 168 5.36 -42.31 14.19
N ARG A 169 5.02 -41.77 12.99
CA ARG A 169 5.72 -40.61 12.42
C ARG A 169 5.42 -39.34 13.21
N GLN A 170 4.16 -39.15 13.63
CA GLN A 170 3.79 -38.01 14.46
C GLN A 170 4.51 -38.04 15.81
N GLN A 171 4.59 -39.19 16.46
CA GLN A 171 5.31 -39.38 17.73
C GLN A 171 6.82 -39.16 17.57
N ALA A 172 7.42 -39.66 16.48
CA ALA A 172 8.83 -39.44 16.18
C ALA A 172 9.16 -37.94 16.03
N LEU A 173 8.33 -37.19 15.30
CA LEU A 173 8.48 -35.75 15.14
C LEU A 173 8.23 -35.00 16.44
N GLN A 174 7.23 -35.39 17.23
CA GLN A 174 6.99 -34.79 18.55
C GLN A 174 8.19 -34.97 19.48
N ALA A 175 8.80 -36.17 19.51
CA ALA A 175 10.02 -36.43 20.27
C ALA A 175 11.21 -35.63 19.74
N HIS A 176 11.30 -35.43 18.42
CA HIS A 176 12.36 -34.62 17.81
C HIS A 176 12.21 -33.13 18.13
N PHE A 177 10.97 -32.63 18.23
CA PHE A 177 10.67 -31.22 18.54
C PHE A 177 10.74 -30.89 20.04
N GLU A 178 10.58 -31.87 20.92
CA GLU A 178 10.52 -31.69 22.39
C GLU A 178 11.61 -30.77 22.96
N PRO A 179 12.89 -30.83 22.53
CA PRO A 179 13.93 -29.92 23.03
C PRO A 179 13.66 -28.44 22.78
N PHE A 180 12.86 -28.10 21.76
CA PHE A 180 12.53 -26.72 21.38
C PHE A 180 11.20 -26.25 21.98
N LEU A 181 10.34 -27.14 22.49
CA LEU A 181 9.00 -26.82 22.98
C LEU A 181 8.99 -26.34 24.45
N THR A 182 9.97 -25.51 24.82
CA THR A 182 10.00 -24.85 26.13
C THR A 182 9.00 -23.70 26.18
N PRO A 183 8.27 -23.46 27.28
CA PRO A 183 7.31 -22.36 27.37
C PRO A 183 7.94 -20.99 27.06
N VAL A 184 7.29 -20.21 26.19
CA VAL A 184 7.74 -18.86 25.79
C VAL A 184 6.65 -17.83 26.05
N ALA A 185 7.04 -16.65 26.54
CA ALA A 185 6.11 -15.57 26.86
C ALA A 185 4.90 -16.01 27.72
N GLY A 186 5.12 -16.98 28.63
CA GLY A 186 4.09 -17.54 29.51
C GLY A 186 3.04 -18.42 28.81
N LYS A 187 3.34 -18.92 27.61
CA LYS A 187 2.49 -19.84 26.85
C LYS A 187 3.16 -21.19 26.71
N ASP A 188 2.37 -22.24 26.88
CA ASP A 188 2.82 -23.61 26.63
C ASP A 188 2.77 -23.89 25.13
N LEU A 189 3.86 -24.43 24.60
CA LEU A 189 4.01 -24.71 23.19
C LEU A 189 3.48 -26.11 22.86
N ARG A 190 2.61 -26.22 21.85
CA ARG A 190 2.11 -27.52 21.37
C ARG A 190 2.11 -27.62 19.85
N VAL A 191 2.67 -28.70 19.32
CA VAL A 191 2.65 -28.98 17.88
C VAL A 191 1.53 -29.96 17.56
N ILE A 192 0.73 -29.63 16.55
CA ILE A 192 -0.30 -30.50 16.00
C ILE A 192 -0.10 -30.69 14.50
N PHE A 193 -0.39 -31.89 14.01
CA PHE A 193 -0.34 -32.22 12.60
C PHE A 193 -1.74 -32.23 12.00
N ARG A 194 -1.86 -31.71 10.77
CA ARG A 194 -3.13 -31.61 10.03
C ARG A 194 -2.90 -31.85 8.54
N SER A 195 -3.87 -32.47 7.88
CA SER A 195 -3.90 -32.48 6.42
C SER A 195 -4.60 -31.21 5.92
N SER A 196 -4.11 -30.61 4.83
CA SER A 196 -4.81 -29.50 4.18
C SER A 196 -4.49 -29.42 2.70
N PRO A 197 -5.27 -30.12 1.84
CA PRO A 197 -5.09 -30.06 0.40
C PRO A 197 -5.28 -28.65 -0.18
N ALA A 198 -6.04 -27.79 0.49
CA ALA A 198 -6.31 -26.42 0.07
C ALA A 198 -5.14 -25.47 0.34
N ILE A 199 -4.45 -25.64 1.48
CA ILE A 199 -3.32 -24.79 1.90
C ILE A 199 -2.00 -25.34 1.33
N GLY A 200 -1.85 -26.67 1.27
CA GLY A 200 -0.63 -27.34 0.85
C GLY A 200 0.43 -27.39 1.95
N ALA A 201 1.71 -27.46 1.55
CA ALA A 201 2.86 -27.51 2.46
C ALA A 201 3.05 -26.20 3.22
N ASN A 202 2.64 -26.13 4.49
CA ASN A 202 2.70 -24.92 5.30
C ASN A 202 2.83 -25.23 6.81
N ALA A 203 3.29 -24.25 7.58
CA ALA A 203 3.24 -24.24 9.04
C ALA A 203 2.61 -22.92 9.51
N MET A 204 1.99 -22.93 10.70
CA MET A 204 1.47 -21.70 11.30
C MET A 204 1.43 -21.77 12.82
N ALA A 205 1.88 -20.70 13.47
CA ALA A 205 1.68 -20.45 14.89
C ALA A 205 0.38 -19.69 15.18
N LEU A 206 -0.42 -20.23 16.10
CA LEU A 206 -1.58 -19.58 16.68
C LEU A 206 -1.20 -18.74 17.92
N PRO A 207 -2.02 -17.72 18.28
CA PRO A 207 -1.71 -16.84 19.41
C PRO A 207 -1.54 -17.51 20.76
N ASP A 208 -2.16 -18.68 20.97
CA ASP A 208 -2.13 -19.45 22.20
C ASP A 208 -0.85 -20.29 22.38
N GLY A 209 0.02 -20.36 21.36
CA GLY A 209 1.20 -21.21 21.36
C GLY A 209 0.99 -22.56 20.69
N THR A 210 -0.14 -22.78 19.98
CA THR A 210 -0.34 -23.94 19.13
C THR A 210 0.34 -23.74 17.77
N MET A 211 1.14 -24.72 17.32
CA MET A 211 1.78 -24.71 16.00
C MET A 211 1.20 -25.84 15.17
N ILE A 212 0.69 -25.50 13.99
CA ILE A 212 0.07 -26.44 13.06
C ILE A 212 1.07 -26.72 11.96
N PHE A 213 1.42 -27.99 11.76
CA PHE A 213 2.24 -28.45 10.65
C PHE A 213 1.38 -29.25 9.68
N THR A 214 1.40 -28.89 8.40
CA THR A 214 0.65 -29.66 7.41
C THR A 214 1.40 -30.92 6.99
N ASP A 215 0.66 -31.99 6.68
CA ASP A 215 1.25 -33.24 6.20
C ASP A 215 2.11 -33.02 4.94
N ASP A 216 1.66 -32.16 4.03
CA ASP A 216 2.41 -31.80 2.83
C ASP A 216 3.74 -31.12 3.16
N LEU A 217 3.84 -30.37 4.26
CA LEU A 217 5.10 -29.80 4.71
C LEU A 217 6.03 -30.88 5.24
N VAL A 218 5.51 -31.79 6.06
CA VAL A 218 6.26 -32.91 6.62
C VAL A 218 6.81 -33.80 5.49
N ASN A 219 6.02 -34.04 4.45
CA ASN A 219 6.41 -34.83 3.28
C ASN A 219 7.36 -34.09 2.33
N LEU A 220 7.39 -32.75 2.38
CA LEU A 220 8.28 -31.92 1.58
C LEU A 220 9.69 -31.85 2.17
N ALA A 221 9.82 -31.96 3.49
CA ALA A 221 11.11 -31.99 4.17
C ALA A 221 11.87 -33.29 3.86
N GLU A 222 13.17 -33.17 3.61
CA GLU A 222 14.05 -34.33 3.40
C GLU A 222 14.73 -34.76 4.69
N ASP A 223 14.80 -33.85 5.68
CA ASP A 223 15.39 -34.05 7.00
C ASP A 223 14.47 -33.48 8.08
N ASP A 224 14.35 -34.13 9.23
CA ASP A 224 13.52 -33.66 10.35
C ASP A 224 14.07 -32.35 10.95
N ASN A 225 15.38 -32.13 10.85
CA ASN A 225 16.07 -30.90 11.24
C ASN A 225 15.57 -29.67 10.46
N GLU A 226 15.09 -29.87 9.23
CA GLU A 226 14.47 -28.82 8.43
C GLU A 226 13.11 -28.39 9.01
N LEU A 227 12.32 -29.34 9.50
CA LEU A 227 11.06 -29.05 10.17
C LEU A 227 11.30 -28.37 11.51
N THR A 228 12.36 -28.76 12.23
CA THR A 228 12.80 -28.10 13.47
C THR A 228 13.22 -26.66 13.22
N ALA A 229 13.86 -26.38 12.09
CA ALA A 229 14.20 -25.01 11.71
C ALA A 229 12.95 -24.15 11.47
N ILE A 230 11.91 -24.69 10.82
CA ILE A 230 10.61 -24.02 10.68
C ILE A 230 9.95 -23.84 12.04
N LEU A 231 9.97 -24.86 12.90
CA LEU A 231 9.42 -24.77 14.24
C LEU A 231 10.05 -23.63 15.02
N ALA A 232 11.39 -23.48 14.98
CA ALA A 232 12.09 -22.40 15.66
C ALA A 232 11.63 -21.00 15.17
N HIS A 233 11.32 -20.86 13.89
CA HIS A 233 10.74 -19.62 13.32
C HIS A 233 9.31 -19.38 13.82
N GLU A 234 8.45 -20.41 13.81
CA GLU A 234 7.08 -20.31 14.34
C GLU A 234 7.06 -19.96 15.84
N ILE A 235 7.98 -20.54 16.63
CA ILE A 235 8.15 -20.19 18.05
C ILE A 235 8.54 -18.71 18.18
N GLY A 236 9.37 -18.18 17.27
CA GLY A 236 9.68 -16.75 17.20
C GLY A 236 8.43 -15.87 17.09
N HIS A 237 7.44 -16.27 16.28
CA HIS A 237 6.17 -15.54 16.18
C HIS A 237 5.37 -15.57 17.50
N VAL A 238 5.36 -16.69 18.21
CA VAL A 238 4.70 -16.81 19.51
C VAL A 238 5.42 -15.98 20.57
N ALA A 239 6.75 -16.09 20.64
CA ALA A 239 7.61 -15.39 21.60
C ALA A 239 7.45 -13.87 21.51
N HIS A 240 7.29 -13.35 20.29
CA HIS A 240 7.10 -11.93 20.01
C HIS A 240 5.64 -11.50 19.92
N ASN A 241 4.66 -12.35 20.28
CA ASN A 241 3.22 -12.04 20.24
C ASN A 241 2.73 -11.55 18.87
N HIS A 242 3.30 -12.06 17.77
CA HIS A 242 3.05 -11.55 16.43
C HIS A 242 1.58 -11.69 16.00
N GLY A 243 0.95 -12.84 16.29
CA GLY A 243 -0.48 -13.04 16.00
C GLY A 243 -1.39 -12.02 16.70
N MET A 244 -1.18 -11.80 18.01
CA MET A 244 -1.97 -10.82 18.78
C MET A 244 -1.71 -9.38 18.33
N LYS A 245 -0.45 -9.01 18.08
CA LYS A 245 -0.09 -7.67 17.54
C LYS A 245 -0.80 -7.42 16.21
N GLY A 246 -0.76 -8.38 15.29
CA GLY A 246 -1.43 -8.28 13.99
C GLY A 246 -2.94 -8.14 14.11
N MET A 247 -3.58 -8.94 14.97
CA MET A 247 -5.02 -8.87 15.20
C MET A 247 -5.44 -7.51 15.79
N VAL A 248 -4.76 -7.05 16.85
CA VAL A 248 -5.05 -5.74 17.48
C VAL A 248 -4.79 -4.59 16.50
N GLN A 249 -3.69 -4.65 15.74
CA GLN A 249 -3.38 -3.67 14.71
C GLN A 249 -4.48 -3.58 13.65
N SER A 250 -5.00 -4.73 13.21
CA SER A 250 -6.13 -4.81 12.26
C SER A 250 -7.37 -4.11 12.82
N SER A 251 -7.73 -4.42 14.07
CA SER A 251 -8.90 -3.84 14.73
C SER A 251 -8.76 -2.33 14.96
N LEU A 252 -7.58 -1.86 15.38
CA LEU A 252 -7.32 -0.43 15.57
C LEU A 252 -7.34 0.34 14.26
N THR A 253 -6.74 -0.22 13.20
CA THR A 253 -6.77 0.36 11.85
C THR A 253 -8.22 0.48 11.36
N PHE A 254 -9.02 -0.56 11.58
CA PHE A 254 -10.44 -0.55 11.26
C PHE A 254 -11.18 0.58 11.98
N TRP A 255 -11.06 0.68 13.30
CA TRP A 255 -11.74 1.72 14.08
C TRP A 255 -11.30 3.13 13.67
N LEU A 256 -10.02 3.31 13.34
CA LEU A 256 -9.50 4.60 12.85
C LEU A 256 -10.15 5.00 11.53
N ILE A 257 -10.28 4.06 10.58
CA ILE A 257 -10.95 4.32 9.29
C ILE A 257 -12.41 4.69 9.51
N VAL A 258 -13.14 3.96 10.36
CA VAL A 258 -14.55 4.24 10.67
C VAL A 258 -14.73 5.63 11.30
N MET A 259 -13.87 6.00 12.26
CA MET A 259 -13.92 7.34 12.86
C MET A 259 -13.64 8.45 11.86
N MET A 260 -12.78 8.21 10.86
CA MET A 260 -12.46 9.18 9.82
C MET A 260 -13.54 9.32 8.76
N THR A 261 -14.13 8.22 8.31
CA THR A 261 -15.16 8.24 7.25
C THR A 261 -16.53 8.61 7.80
N GLY A 262 -16.77 8.40 9.10
CA GLY A 262 -18.08 8.60 9.73
C GLY A 262 -19.15 7.65 9.20
N ASP A 263 -18.76 6.65 8.42
CA ASP A 263 -19.65 5.76 7.70
C ASP A 263 -19.38 4.30 8.09
N LEU A 264 -20.31 3.74 8.86
CA LEU A 264 -20.32 2.32 9.22
C LEU A 264 -20.74 1.42 8.05
N SER A 265 -21.41 1.97 7.02
CA SER A 265 -21.87 1.24 5.84
C SER A 265 -20.73 0.91 4.86
N ALA A 266 -19.61 1.65 4.94
CA ALA A 266 -18.37 1.34 4.23
C ALA A 266 -17.83 -0.07 4.52
N PHE A 267 -18.29 -0.71 5.61
CA PHE A 267 -17.90 -2.08 5.97
C PHE A 267 -18.79 -3.18 5.38
N SER A 268 -20.01 -2.83 4.94
CA SER A 268 -20.84 -3.73 4.12
C SER A 268 -20.27 -3.88 2.71
N ASP A 269 -19.42 -2.93 2.30
CA ASP A 269 -18.70 -2.95 1.04
C ASP A 269 -17.38 -3.74 1.21
N ALA A 270 -17.43 -5.02 0.84
CA ALA A 270 -16.29 -5.94 0.90
C ALA A 270 -15.05 -5.45 0.11
N THR A 271 -15.20 -4.42 -0.74
CA THR A 271 -14.10 -3.83 -1.53
C THR A 271 -13.09 -3.02 -0.69
N VAL A 272 -13.50 -2.46 0.44
CA VAL A 272 -12.62 -1.69 1.34
C VAL A 272 -12.07 -2.57 2.46
N VAL A 273 -12.90 -3.47 2.99
CA VAL A 273 -12.59 -4.28 4.17
C VAL A 273 -11.61 -5.40 3.86
N VAL A 274 -11.85 -6.15 2.78
CA VAL A 274 -11.06 -7.35 2.49
C VAL A 274 -9.60 -6.98 2.18
N PRO A 275 -9.28 -5.94 1.39
CA PRO A 275 -7.88 -5.56 1.17
C PRO A 275 -7.18 -5.05 2.43
N ALA A 276 -7.87 -4.28 3.28
CA ALA A 276 -7.29 -3.75 4.52
C ALA A 276 -7.02 -4.84 5.56
N VAL A 277 -7.94 -5.81 5.69
CA VAL A 277 -7.79 -6.98 6.57
C VAL A 277 -6.78 -7.97 5.98
N MET A 278 -6.71 -8.16 4.66
CA MET A 278 -5.69 -9.02 4.07
C MET A 278 -4.28 -8.42 4.16
N MET A 279 -4.14 -7.09 4.08
CA MET A 279 -2.86 -6.42 4.37
C MET A 279 -2.39 -6.63 5.81
N SER A 280 -3.29 -6.95 6.74
CA SER A 280 -2.95 -7.15 8.14
C SER A 280 -2.83 -8.62 8.56
N LEU A 281 -3.22 -9.57 7.70
CA LEU A 281 -2.98 -11.00 7.86
C LEU A 281 -1.57 -11.42 7.42
N SER A 282 -0.83 -10.55 6.70
CA SER A 282 0.60 -10.72 6.48
C SER A 282 1.38 -10.12 7.63
N TYR A 283 2.29 -10.89 8.24
CA TYR A 283 3.22 -10.34 9.21
C TYR A 283 4.07 -9.21 8.59
N SER A 284 4.32 -8.17 9.38
CA SER A 284 5.13 -7.05 8.92
C SER A 284 6.57 -7.48 8.70
N ARG A 285 7.32 -6.74 7.87
CA ARG A 285 8.75 -7.02 7.60
C ARG A 285 9.60 -7.02 8.87
N ASP A 286 9.20 -6.29 9.91
CA ASP A 286 9.91 -6.27 11.19
C ASP A 286 9.62 -7.52 12.01
N MET A 287 8.38 -8.02 11.98
CA MET A 287 7.97 -9.25 12.66
C MET A 287 8.68 -10.49 12.09
N GLU A 288 8.80 -10.57 10.77
CA GLU A 288 9.58 -11.64 10.12
C GLU A 288 11.06 -11.60 10.52
N ARG A 289 11.65 -10.40 10.63
CA ARG A 289 13.04 -10.25 11.10
C ARG A 289 13.22 -10.70 12.55
N GLU A 290 12.26 -10.38 13.41
CA GLU A 290 12.26 -10.82 14.81
C GLU A 290 12.16 -12.35 14.90
N ALA A 291 11.27 -12.97 14.11
CA ALA A 291 11.12 -14.42 14.06
C ALA A 291 12.35 -15.14 13.49
N ASP A 292 12.94 -14.64 12.39
CA ASP A 292 14.19 -15.16 11.82
C ASP A 292 15.36 -15.08 12.81
N ALA A 293 15.51 -13.94 13.50
CA ALA A 293 16.56 -13.74 14.48
C ALA A 293 16.40 -14.68 15.68
N TYR A 294 15.15 -14.89 16.12
CA TYR A 294 14.84 -15.88 17.15
C TYR A 294 15.20 -17.29 16.68
N ALA A 295 14.79 -17.68 15.47
CA ALA A 295 15.05 -19.00 14.91
C ALA A 295 16.55 -19.30 14.83
N LEU A 296 17.34 -18.40 14.22
CA LEU A 296 18.79 -18.56 14.09
C LEU A 296 19.47 -18.71 15.45
N LYS A 297 19.03 -17.96 16.46
CA LYS A 297 19.54 -18.08 17.82
C LYS A 297 19.17 -19.43 18.43
N ALA A 298 17.90 -19.83 18.37
CA ALA A 298 17.44 -21.11 18.89
C ALA A 298 18.14 -22.29 18.20
N MET A 299 18.36 -22.23 16.89
CA MET A 299 19.12 -23.24 16.16
C MET A 299 20.57 -23.31 16.64
N THR A 300 21.23 -22.16 16.83
CA THR A 300 22.62 -22.10 17.34
C THR A 300 22.73 -22.64 18.76
N ASP A 301 21.78 -22.31 19.63
CA ASP A 301 21.76 -22.74 21.04
C ASP A 301 21.57 -24.27 21.17
N HIS A 302 20.97 -24.91 20.16
CA HIS A 302 20.72 -26.36 20.10
C HIS A 302 21.64 -27.11 19.11
N ASP A 303 22.73 -26.49 18.64
CA ASP A 303 23.72 -27.07 17.70
C ASP A 303 23.10 -27.55 16.38
N LEU A 304 22.04 -26.88 15.92
CA LEU A 304 21.33 -27.15 14.67
C LEU A 304 21.87 -26.25 13.54
N ASP A 305 22.32 -26.84 12.44
CA ASP A 305 22.91 -26.08 11.32
C ASP A 305 21.85 -25.14 10.67
N PRO A 306 22.08 -23.81 10.66
CA PRO A 306 21.21 -22.85 9.99
C PRO A 306 20.94 -23.14 8.50
N THR A 307 21.77 -23.94 7.83
CA THR A 307 21.51 -24.33 6.43
C THR A 307 20.19 -25.08 6.28
N HIS A 308 19.76 -25.85 7.27
CA HIS A 308 18.47 -26.55 7.23
C HIS A 308 17.30 -25.58 7.03
N PHE A 309 17.35 -24.40 7.66
CA PHE A 309 16.34 -23.35 7.47
C PHE A 309 16.32 -22.82 6.03
N VAL A 310 17.49 -22.57 5.45
CA VAL A 310 17.57 -22.05 4.07
C VAL A 310 17.06 -23.10 3.08
N THR A 311 17.50 -24.35 3.23
CA THR A 311 17.16 -25.45 2.31
C THR A 311 15.66 -25.72 2.29
N ILE A 312 15.00 -25.81 3.45
CA ILE A 312 13.56 -26.06 3.49
C ILE A 312 12.75 -24.89 2.95
N MET A 313 13.20 -23.64 3.21
CA MET A 313 12.54 -22.46 2.65
C MET A 313 12.62 -22.44 1.13
N GLU A 314 13.75 -22.83 0.54
CA GLU A 314 13.88 -22.98 -0.92
C GLU A 314 12.94 -24.06 -1.47
N ARG A 315 12.82 -25.22 -0.81
CA ARG A 315 11.87 -26.28 -1.21
C ARG A 315 10.43 -25.83 -1.06
N LEU A 316 10.08 -25.13 0.03
CA LEU A 316 8.74 -24.61 0.29
C LEU A 316 8.33 -23.57 -0.74
N MET A 317 9.24 -22.67 -1.14
CA MET A 317 9.03 -21.75 -2.25
C MET A 317 8.84 -22.48 -3.59
N ALA A 318 9.66 -23.50 -3.85
CA ALA A 318 9.54 -24.30 -5.06
C ALA A 318 8.24 -25.12 -5.10
N ALA A 319 7.80 -25.66 -3.96
CA ALA A 319 6.55 -26.41 -3.81
C ALA A 319 5.35 -25.50 -4.04
N HIS A 320 5.31 -24.30 -3.44
CA HIS A 320 4.28 -23.30 -3.72
C HIS A 320 4.29 -22.81 -5.18
N ALA A 321 5.44 -22.86 -5.85
CA ALA A 321 5.53 -22.61 -7.29
C ALA A 321 5.05 -23.80 -8.16
N ARG A 322 5.01 -25.03 -7.61
CA ARG A 322 4.64 -26.28 -8.28
C ARG A 322 3.20 -26.74 -8.00
N THR A 323 2.63 -26.43 -6.83
CA THR A 323 1.21 -26.64 -6.50
C THR A 323 0.30 -25.70 -7.30
N VAL A 324 0.87 -24.70 -7.97
CA VAL A 324 0.26 -24.07 -9.14
C VAL A 324 0.41 -25.02 -10.33
N PRO A 325 -0.69 -25.58 -10.88
CA PRO A 325 -0.59 -26.52 -11.99
C PRO A 325 0.14 -25.90 -13.17
N GLN A 326 1.26 -26.50 -13.60
CA GLN A 326 1.85 -26.18 -14.89
C GLN A 326 1.03 -26.84 -16.01
N ARG A 327 -0.02 -26.14 -16.48
CA ARG A 327 -0.26 -25.84 -17.90
C ARG A 327 -1.39 -24.83 -18.06
N PRO A 328 -1.28 -24.01 -19.12
CA PRO A 328 -1.08 -22.59 -18.96
C PRO A 328 -2.40 -21.94 -18.58
N ARG A 329 -2.28 -20.82 -17.86
CA ARG A 329 -3.34 -19.82 -17.73
C ARG A 329 -4.58 -20.33 -17.00
N LYS A 330 -4.59 -20.38 -15.66
CA LYS A 330 -5.63 -19.70 -14.85
C LYS A 330 -5.24 -19.43 -13.39
N ALA A 331 -5.02 -18.17 -12.96
CA ALA A 331 -5.28 -17.64 -11.58
C ALA A 331 -4.73 -16.21 -11.40
N LEU A 332 -5.60 -15.20 -11.27
CA LEU A 332 -6.07 -14.69 -9.97
C LEU A 332 -4.93 -14.01 -9.18
N ALA A 333 -4.94 -12.67 -9.21
CA ALA A 333 -4.34 -11.83 -8.19
C ALA A 333 -4.90 -12.19 -6.80
N GLY A 334 -4.17 -13.06 -6.12
CA GLY A 334 -4.35 -13.42 -4.72
C GLY A 334 -2.97 -13.83 -4.22
N GLY A 335 -2.07 -12.85 -4.14
CA GLY A 335 -0.75 -13.07 -3.57
C GLY A 335 -0.93 -13.38 -2.09
N THR A 336 -0.79 -14.64 -1.74
CA THR A 336 -0.57 -15.04 -0.35
C THR A 336 0.64 -14.27 0.19
N ALA A 337 0.50 -13.77 1.41
CA ALA A 337 1.45 -12.97 2.16
C ALA A 337 2.91 -13.46 2.14
N PHE A 338 3.13 -14.74 1.83
CA PHE A 338 4.42 -15.41 1.88
C PHE A 338 5.37 -15.05 0.72
N ALA A 339 4.85 -14.81 -0.49
CA ALA A 339 5.68 -14.64 -1.69
C ALA A 339 6.47 -13.32 -1.74
N THR A 340 6.08 -12.33 -0.91
CA THR A 340 6.81 -11.06 -0.77
C THR A 340 7.91 -11.16 0.30
N CYS A 341 7.87 -12.16 1.17
CA CYS A 341 8.78 -12.33 2.30
C CYS A 341 10.20 -12.78 1.88
N CYS A 342 10.31 -13.76 0.97
CA CYS A 342 11.58 -14.48 0.75
C CYS A 342 12.64 -13.82 -0.17
N ARG A 343 12.35 -12.69 -0.84
CA ARG A 343 13.39 -12.00 -1.66
C ARG A 343 14.49 -11.36 -0.83
N ALA A 344 14.23 -11.03 0.44
CA ALA A 344 15.21 -10.40 1.33
C ALA A 344 16.19 -11.41 1.97
N THR A 345 15.79 -12.67 2.15
CA THR A 345 16.57 -13.73 2.81
C THR A 345 17.76 -14.19 1.95
N ARG A 346 17.60 -14.19 0.62
CA ARG A 346 18.67 -14.52 -0.34
C ARG A 346 19.88 -13.56 -0.29
N LYS A 347 19.65 -12.26 -0.02
CA LYS A 347 20.73 -11.27 0.18
C LYS A 347 21.42 -11.40 1.55
N ARG A 348 20.82 -12.10 2.53
CA ARG A 348 21.34 -12.18 3.92
C ARG A 348 22.22 -13.42 4.16
N ALA A 349 21.88 -14.56 3.57
CA ALA A 349 22.72 -15.76 3.64
C ALA A 349 24.05 -15.61 2.88
N SER A 350 24.06 -14.85 1.77
CA SER A 350 25.28 -14.57 1.01
C SER A 350 26.28 -13.69 1.76
N ALA A 351 25.83 -12.85 2.70
CA ALA A 351 26.70 -11.98 3.50
C ALA A 351 27.42 -12.73 4.63
N SER A 352 26.84 -13.82 5.16
CA SER A 352 27.43 -14.58 6.27
C SER A 352 28.41 -15.68 5.81
N ASN A 353 28.30 -16.15 4.56
CA ASN A 353 29.12 -17.24 4.04
C ASN A 353 30.50 -16.78 3.48
N ALA A 354 30.77 -15.47 3.48
CA ALA A 354 31.99 -14.88 2.93
C ALA A 354 33.22 -14.96 3.88
N LEU A 355 33.07 -15.45 5.11
CA LEU A 355 34.13 -15.44 6.12
C LEU A 355 34.86 -16.77 6.32
N ASN A 356 34.50 -17.85 5.62
CA ASN A 356 35.13 -19.14 5.90
C ASN A 356 35.16 -20.08 4.68
N ARG A 357 36.12 -19.91 3.76
CA ARG A 357 36.53 -20.97 2.83
C ARG A 357 37.98 -20.76 2.36
N ARG A 358 38.87 -21.65 2.80
CA ARG A 358 40.19 -21.90 2.19
C ARG A 358 40.00 -22.74 0.90
N PRO A 359 40.84 -22.59 -0.13
CA PRO A 359 40.66 -23.30 -1.38
C PRO A 359 41.43 -24.63 -1.35
N ASP A 360 40.73 -25.75 -1.55
CA ASP A 360 41.37 -27.01 -1.92
C ASP A 360 41.09 -27.39 -3.37
N ARG A 361 42.16 -27.87 -3.99
CA ARG A 361 42.37 -28.16 -5.41
C ARG A 361 41.64 -29.43 -5.84
N TYR A 362 40.93 -29.39 -6.97
CA TYR A 362 41.07 -30.44 -7.98
C TYR A 362 40.74 -29.91 -9.38
N SER A 363 41.59 -30.32 -10.32
CA SER A 363 41.68 -29.87 -11.71
C SER A 363 40.63 -30.52 -12.61
N SER A 364 40.16 -29.75 -13.60
CA SER A 364 39.98 -30.28 -14.94
C SER A 364 40.30 -29.16 -15.94
N ASP A 365 41.53 -29.22 -16.47
CA ASP A 365 42.00 -28.42 -17.58
C ASP A 365 41.11 -28.63 -18.81
N THR A 366 40.61 -27.54 -19.39
CA THR A 366 40.77 -27.29 -20.84
C THR A 366 40.81 -25.78 -21.04
N PHE A 367 41.96 -25.36 -21.53
CA PHE A 367 42.34 -23.99 -21.87
C PHE A 367 41.33 -23.28 -22.78
N ILE A 368 40.90 -22.07 -22.37
CA ILE A 368 41.09 -20.87 -23.18
C ILE A 368 41.66 -19.79 -22.26
N THR A 369 42.97 -19.56 -22.37
CA THR A 369 43.66 -18.40 -21.80
C THR A 369 43.71 -17.28 -22.83
N GLY A 370 43.23 -16.11 -22.44
CA GLY A 370 43.27 -14.84 -23.18
C GLY A 370 41.95 -14.12 -22.89
N SER A 371 41.88 -12.90 -22.38
CA SER A 371 42.85 -11.84 -22.13
C SER A 371 42.13 -10.79 -21.27
N THR A 372 42.90 -10.01 -20.51
CA THR A 372 42.66 -8.61 -20.08
C THR A 372 41.24 -8.05 -20.13
N HIS A 373 40.84 -7.38 -19.04
CA HIS A 373 39.82 -6.33 -19.02
C HIS A 373 40.03 -5.34 -20.18
N ASP A 374 39.41 -5.64 -21.32
CA ASP A 374 39.19 -4.72 -22.41
C ASP A 374 37.67 -4.64 -22.57
N ALA A 375 37.16 -3.42 -22.39
CA ALA A 375 35.78 -3.08 -22.71
C ALA A 375 35.60 -3.20 -24.22
N ILE A 376 35.40 -4.41 -24.71
CA ILE A 376 34.71 -4.62 -25.97
C ILE A 376 33.30 -4.09 -25.72
N GLN A 377 32.98 -2.93 -26.30
CA GLN A 377 31.59 -2.48 -26.44
C GLN A 377 30.86 -3.55 -27.23
N THR A 378 30.32 -4.53 -26.52
CA THR A 378 29.52 -5.59 -27.10
C THR A 378 28.19 -4.96 -27.45
N HIS A 379 27.97 -4.79 -28.75
CA HIS A 379 26.66 -4.45 -29.26
C HIS A 379 25.79 -5.71 -29.25
N GLN A 380 24.60 -5.62 -28.68
CA GLN A 380 23.64 -6.72 -28.64
C GLN A 380 22.37 -6.31 -29.41
N PRO A 381 21.85 -7.17 -30.29
CA PRO A 381 20.60 -6.89 -30.97
C PRO A 381 19.44 -6.90 -29.98
N VAL A 382 18.42 -6.08 -30.22
CA VAL A 382 17.22 -6.00 -29.37
C VAL A 382 16.60 -7.38 -29.14
N ALA A 383 16.61 -8.24 -30.16
CA ALA A 383 16.05 -9.60 -30.11
C ALA A 383 16.74 -10.51 -29.07
N ALA A 384 17.98 -10.24 -28.67
CA ALA A 384 18.72 -11.09 -27.73
C ALA A 384 18.09 -11.11 -26.33
N SER A 385 17.51 -9.99 -25.90
CA SER A 385 16.92 -9.83 -24.57
C SER A 385 15.39 -9.70 -24.59
N ALA A 386 14.79 -9.49 -25.77
CA ALA A 386 13.36 -9.27 -25.91
C ALA A 386 12.49 -10.45 -25.44
N ILE A 387 11.30 -10.11 -24.96
CA ILE A 387 10.22 -11.04 -24.68
C ILE A 387 9.13 -10.76 -25.70
N ASP A 388 8.89 -11.71 -26.60
CA ASP A 388 7.76 -11.62 -27.53
C ASP A 388 6.56 -12.41 -27.01
N LYS A 389 5.40 -11.75 -26.96
CA LYS A 389 4.09 -12.33 -26.65
C LYS A 389 4.09 -13.27 -25.45
N HIS A 390 4.62 -12.83 -24.30
CA HIS A 390 4.40 -13.55 -23.06
C HIS A 390 2.89 -13.61 -22.74
N VAL A 391 2.36 -14.82 -22.67
CA VAL A 391 0.92 -15.08 -22.70
C VAL A 391 0.37 -15.19 -21.28
N TYR A 392 -0.61 -14.35 -20.94
CA TYR A 392 -1.29 -14.36 -19.64
C TYR A 392 -2.81 -14.29 -19.82
N LYS A 393 -3.57 -15.22 -19.25
CA LYS A 393 -5.04 -15.20 -19.40
C LYS A 393 -5.61 -14.40 -18.26
N VAL A 394 -6.69 -13.69 -18.54
CA VAL A 394 -7.42 -12.96 -17.52
C VAL A 394 -8.31 -13.92 -16.74
N PHE A 395 -8.29 -13.79 -15.42
CA PHE A 395 -9.21 -14.45 -14.49
C PHE A 395 -10.22 -13.51 -13.87
N PRO A 396 -11.32 -14.05 -13.31
CA PRO A 396 -12.22 -13.28 -12.47
C PRO A 396 -11.50 -12.44 -11.39
N ASN A 397 -10.52 -12.97 -10.64
CA ASN A 397 -9.81 -12.13 -9.65
C ASN A 397 -8.76 -11.20 -10.26
N ASP A 398 -8.55 -11.22 -11.59
CA ASP A 398 -7.77 -10.21 -12.27
C ASP A 398 -8.64 -9.01 -12.70
N MET A 399 -9.94 -9.05 -12.43
CA MET A 399 -10.92 -8.05 -12.87
C MET A 399 -11.36 -7.15 -11.70
N ASN A 400 -11.74 -5.92 -12.03
CA ASN A 400 -12.44 -5.01 -11.13
C ASN A 400 -13.96 -5.18 -11.24
N ALA A 401 -14.71 -4.48 -10.39
CA ALA A 401 -16.18 -4.49 -10.36
C ALA A 401 -16.85 -4.09 -11.69
N HIS A 402 -16.12 -3.42 -12.59
CA HIS A 402 -16.61 -3.07 -13.94
C HIS A 402 -16.33 -4.15 -14.99
N GLN A 403 -15.96 -5.36 -14.57
CA GLN A 403 -15.58 -6.48 -15.45
C GLN A 403 -14.43 -6.15 -16.41
N THR A 404 -13.53 -5.25 -15.99
CA THR A 404 -12.32 -4.92 -16.73
C THR A 404 -11.10 -5.32 -15.92
N VAL A 405 -10.02 -5.70 -16.59
CA VAL A 405 -8.79 -6.13 -15.93
C VAL A 405 -8.22 -5.01 -15.07
N PHE A 406 -7.83 -5.35 -13.84
CA PHE A 406 -7.20 -4.43 -12.92
C PHE A 406 -5.86 -3.93 -13.48
N GLY A 407 -5.77 -2.62 -13.74
CA GLY A 407 -4.58 -2.01 -14.33
C GLY A 407 -3.30 -2.23 -13.50
N GLY A 408 -3.41 -2.24 -12.17
CA GLY A 408 -2.29 -2.53 -11.26
C GLY A 408 -1.67 -3.92 -11.49
N MET A 409 -2.47 -4.91 -11.84
CA MET A 409 -1.98 -6.25 -12.18
C MET A 409 -1.15 -6.22 -13.48
N ILE A 410 -1.65 -5.53 -14.51
CA ILE A 410 -0.95 -5.42 -15.80
C ILE A 410 0.39 -4.69 -15.59
N MET A 411 0.41 -3.63 -14.80
CA MET A 411 1.62 -2.87 -14.47
C MET A 411 2.63 -3.74 -13.70
N ALA A 412 2.19 -4.47 -12.67
CA ALA A 412 3.06 -5.35 -11.90
C ALA A 412 3.69 -6.47 -12.75
N LYS A 413 2.96 -6.98 -13.76
CA LYS A 413 3.50 -7.95 -14.71
C LYS A 413 4.49 -7.33 -15.68
N CYS A 414 4.21 -6.12 -16.17
CA CYS A 414 5.14 -5.39 -17.04
C CYS A 414 6.48 -5.16 -16.35
N ASP A 415 6.48 -4.70 -15.09
CA ASP A 415 7.72 -4.46 -14.32
C ASP A 415 8.55 -5.74 -14.14
N ARG A 416 7.92 -6.85 -13.75
CA ARG A 416 8.60 -8.15 -13.60
C ARG A 416 9.19 -8.67 -14.92
N LEU A 417 8.44 -8.55 -16.01
CA LEU A 417 8.93 -8.97 -17.32
C LEU A 417 10.02 -8.03 -17.83
N ALA A 418 9.93 -6.73 -17.54
CA ALA A 418 10.93 -5.74 -17.93
C ALA A 418 12.25 -5.98 -17.17
N LEU A 419 12.17 -6.37 -15.90
CA LEU A 419 13.33 -6.81 -15.12
C LEU A 419 14.04 -8.00 -15.79
N VAL A 420 13.29 -9.00 -16.27
CA VAL A 420 13.87 -10.14 -16.99
C VAL A 420 14.60 -9.69 -18.27
N VAL A 421 14.03 -8.75 -19.02
CA VAL A 421 14.70 -8.17 -20.22
C VAL A 421 15.98 -7.45 -19.81
N ALA A 422 15.94 -6.66 -18.74
CA ALA A 422 17.10 -5.91 -18.23
C ALA A 422 18.24 -6.84 -17.76
N GLU A 423 17.92 -7.90 -17.01
CA GLU A 423 18.89 -8.89 -16.52
C GLU A 423 19.47 -9.70 -17.69
N ARG A 424 18.66 -10.08 -18.68
CA ARG A 424 19.14 -10.78 -19.89
C ARG A 424 20.10 -9.92 -20.70
N HIS A 425 19.83 -8.62 -20.81
CA HIS A 425 20.66 -7.70 -21.59
C HIS A 425 21.96 -7.33 -20.88
N SER A 426 21.88 -7.03 -19.58
CA SER A 426 23.05 -6.60 -18.81
C SER A 426 23.93 -7.74 -18.34
N GLY A 427 23.39 -8.95 -18.13
CA GLY A 427 24.09 -10.03 -17.42
C GLY A 427 24.29 -9.75 -15.93
N HIS A 428 23.65 -8.70 -15.39
CA HIS A 428 23.81 -8.23 -14.02
C HIS A 428 22.46 -8.11 -13.30
N VAL A 429 22.51 -8.04 -11.97
CA VAL A 429 21.32 -7.74 -11.16
C VAL A 429 20.86 -6.33 -11.48
N CYS A 430 19.56 -6.20 -11.77
CA CYS A 430 18.97 -4.92 -12.15
C CYS A 430 17.97 -4.45 -11.10
N VAL A 431 17.88 -3.13 -10.92
CA VAL A 431 16.85 -2.48 -10.08
C VAL A 431 16.01 -1.52 -10.90
N THR A 432 14.70 -1.45 -10.62
CA THR A 432 13.80 -0.47 -11.26
C THR A 432 14.12 0.92 -10.70
N ALA A 433 14.70 1.79 -11.52
CA ALA A 433 15.05 3.16 -11.13
C ALA A 433 13.89 4.14 -11.33
N ALA A 434 13.08 3.93 -12.37
CA ALA A 434 11.90 4.76 -12.63
C ALA A 434 10.91 4.03 -13.55
N VAL A 435 9.64 4.43 -13.46
CA VAL A 435 8.62 4.13 -14.48
C VAL A 435 8.28 5.45 -15.16
N ASP A 436 8.65 5.58 -16.44
CA ASP A 436 8.67 6.88 -17.13
C ASP A 436 7.26 7.32 -17.55
N SER A 437 6.50 6.44 -18.20
CA SER A 437 5.08 6.66 -18.48
C SER A 437 4.31 5.37 -18.67
N ILE A 438 3.02 5.40 -18.35
CA ILE A 438 2.08 4.29 -18.54
C ILE A 438 0.83 4.85 -19.23
N HIS A 439 0.47 4.27 -20.37
CA HIS A 439 -0.66 4.68 -21.19
C HIS A 439 -1.63 3.52 -21.35
N PHE A 440 -2.78 3.60 -20.66
CA PHE A 440 -3.92 2.71 -20.89
C PHE A 440 -4.71 3.23 -22.11
N ARG A 441 -4.78 2.43 -23.18
CA ARG A 441 -5.41 2.79 -24.45
C ARG A 441 -6.80 2.18 -24.64
N ALA A 442 -7.03 1.02 -24.06
CA ALA A 442 -8.31 0.32 -24.10
C ALA A 442 -8.44 -0.61 -22.89
N PRO A 443 -9.65 -0.90 -22.41
CA PRO A 443 -9.87 -1.88 -21.36
C PRO A 443 -9.66 -3.31 -21.88
N ALA A 444 -9.08 -4.17 -21.03
CA ALA A 444 -9.14 -5.61 -21.23
C ALA A 444 -10.32 -6.20 -20.46
N LYS A 445 -11.00 -7.19 -21.04
CA LYS A 445 -12.18 -7.84 -20.46
C LYS A 445 -11.85 -9.25 -19.95
N GLY A 446 -12.75 -9.84 -19.15
CA GLY A 446 -12.53 -11.16 -18.52
C GLY A 446 -12.20 -12.33 -19.46
N ASN A 447 -12.66 -12.28 -20.71
CA ASN A 447 -12.37 -13.33 -21.70
C ASN A 447 -11.09 -13.08 -22.49
N ASP A 448 -10.46 -11.93 -22.32
CA ASP A 448 -9.29 -11.54 -23.09
C ASP A 448 -8.03 -12.30 -22.65
N THR A 449 -7.13 -12.39 -23.61
CA THR A 449 -5.79 -12.95 -23.52
C THR A 449 -4.80 -11.82 -23.55
N LEU A 450 -4.09 -11.59 -22.46
CA LEU A 450 -3.04 -10.58 -22.45
C LEU A 450 -1.76 -11.14 -23.09
N LEU A 451 -1.24 -10.41 -24.06
CA LEU A 451 0.03 -10.68 -24.73
C LEU A 451 0.98 -9.55 -24.38
N PHE A 452 2.04 -9.86 -23.64
CA PHE A 452 3.06 -8.91 -23.23
C PHE A 452 4.26 -9.03 -24.16
N SER A 453 4.53 -7.98 -24.94
CA SER A 453 5.78 -7.86 -25.73
C SER A 453 6.64 -6.76 -25.11
N LEU A 454 7.85 -7.13 -24.71
CA LEU A 454 8.81 -6.23 -24.07
C LEU A 454 10.14 -6.28 -24.81
N ALA A 455 10.75 -5.12 -24.99
CA ALA A 455 12.03 -5.00 -25.66
C ALA A 455 12.82 -3.84 -25.06
N LEU A 456 14.14 -4.00 -25.03
CA LEU A 456 15.03 -2.90 -24.70
C LEU A 456 14.92 -1.84 -25.81
N ASN A 457 14.59 -0.61 -25.45
CA ASN A 457 14.53 0.50 -26.41
C ASN A 457 15.90 1.14 -26.56
N ARG A 458 16.62 1.31 -25.44
CA ARG A 458 17.95 1.94 -25.41
C ARG A 458 18.71 1.61 -24.13
N SER A 459 20.03 1.57 -24.19
CA SER A 459 20.94 1.52 -23.05
C SER A 459 21.88 2.73 -23.03
N TRP A 460 22.31 3.13 -21.82
CA TRP A 460 23.24 4.24 -21.58
C TRP A 460 24.10 3.95 -20.35
N GLY A 461 25.41 3.75 -20.52
CA GLY A 461 26.32 3.45 -19.41
C GLY A 461 25.77 2.28 -18.59
N SER A 462 25.29 2.56 -17.37
CA SER A 462 24.67 1.58 -16.47
C SER A 462 23.14 1.48 -16.49
N SER A 463 22.46 2.31 -17.29
CA SER A 463 21.00 2.45 -17.31
C SER A 463 20.37 1.96 -18.60
N MET A 464 19.15 1.44 -18.54
CA MET A 464 18.44 0.86 -19.68
C MET A 464 16.96 1.25 -19.66
N GLU A 465 16.40 1.61 -20.81
CA GLU A 465 14.95 1.78 -20.98
C GLU A 465 14.35 0.55 -21.67
N ILE A 466 13.34 -0.04 -21.04
CA ILE A 466 12.55 -1.16 -21.59
C ILE A 466 11.15 -0.67 -21.90
N GLY A 467 10.71 -0.87 -23.14
CA GLY A 467 9.33 -0.64 -23.56
C GLY A 467 8.49 -1.89 -23.39
N ALA A 468 7.30 -1.75 -22.82
CA ALA A 468 6.28 -2.79 -22.73
C ALA A 468 5.06 -2.41 -23.57
N ARG A 469 4.63 -3.33 -24.42
CA ARG A 469 3.37 -3.27 -25.17
C ARG A 469 2.51 -4.45 -24.73
N VAL A 470 1.29 -4.17 -24.28
CA VAL A 470 0.33 -5.22 -23.91
C VAL A 470 -0.87 -5.16 -24.83
N GLU A 471 -1.19 -6.31 -25.41
CA GLU A 471 -2.38 -6.50 -26.23
C GLU A 471 -3.38 -7.41 -25.52
N ALA A 472 -4.68 -7.12 -25.66
CA ALA A 472 -5.76 -7.99 -25.25
C ALA A 472 -6.34 -8.65 -26.50
N GLU A 473 -6.18 -9.97 -26.59
CA GLU A 473 -6.70 -10.79 -27.67
C GLU A 473 -7.93 -11.57 -27.21
N ASN A 474 -9.02 -11.53 -27.97
CA ASN A 474 -10.12 -12.45 -27.73
C ASN A 474 -9.79 -13.82 -28.36
N SER A 475 -9.57 -14.82 -27.52
CA SER A 475 -9.18 -16.18 -27.98
C SER A 475 -10.22 -16.92 -28.82
N TYR A 476 -11.46 -16.43 -28.89
CA TYR A 476 -12.52 -17.04 -29.70
C TYR A 476 -12.71 -16.34 -31.04
N THR A 477 -12.49 -15.03 -31.12
CA THR A 477 -12.67 -14.23 -32.35
C THR A 477 -11.35 -13.88 -33.05
N GLY A 478 -10.21 -14.01 -32.37
CA GLY A 478 -8.91 -13.58 -32.87
C GLY A 478 -8.70 -12.06 -32.91
N GLU A 479 -9.67 -11.28 -32.42
CA GLU A 479 -9.55 -9.82 -32.37
C GLU A 479 -8.51 -9.41 -31.31
N SER A 480 -7.44 -8.73 -31.72
CA SER A 480 -6.42 -8.17 -30.83
C SER A 480 -6.56 -6.65 -30.71
N ARG A 481 -6.44 -6.14 -29.48
CA ARG A 481 -6.50 -4.70 -29.16
C ARG A 481 -5.31 -4.29 -28.33
N HIS A 482 -4.65 -3.20 -28.69
CA HIS A 482 -3.58 -2.61 -27.90
C HIS A 482 -4.14 -1.94 -26.65
N ILE A 483 -3.86 -2.48 -25.46
CA ILE A 483 -4.45 -1.99 -24.20
C ILE A 483 -3.50 -1.14 -23.36
N LEU A 484 -2.19 -1.40 -23.41
CA LEU A 484 -1.21 -0.70 -22.57
C LEU A 484 0.12 -0.50 -23.28
N SER A 485 0.70 0.69 -23.10
CA SER A 485 2.12 0.95 -23.36
C SER A 485 2.76 1.46 -22.09
N ALA A 486 3.93 0.94 -21.72
CA ALA A 486 4.69 1.45 -20.59
C ALA A 486 6.19 1.49 -20.90
N PHE A 487 6.91 2.40 -20.24
CA PHE A 487 8.36 2.55 -20.36
C PHE A 487 8.99 2.51 -18.97
N PHE A 488 9.93 1.60 -18.79
CA PHE A 488 10.61 1.36 -17.52
C PHE A 488 12.08 1.66 -17.67
N THR A 489 12.68 2.32 -16.67
CA THR A 489 14.12 2.48 -16.59
C THR A 489 14.69 1.60 -15.50
N PHE A 490 15.68 0.79 -15.88
CA PHE A 490 16.46 -0.06 -14.99
C PHE A 490 17.91 0.43 -14.90
N VAL A 491 18.56 0.12 -13.78
CA VAL A 491 20.00 0.31 -13.57
C VAL A 491 20.61 -1.04 -13.21
N ALA A 492 21.68 -1.41 -13.90
CA ALA A 492 22.45 -2.62 -13.61
C ALA A 492 23.45 -2.34 -12.48
N LEU A 493 23.61 -3.30 -11.57
CA LEU A 493 24.47 -3.22 -10.41
C LEU A 493 25.50 -4.36 -10.39
N ASP A 494 26.71 -4.06 -9.93
CA ASP A 494 27.74 -5.05 -9.63
C ASP A 494 27.50 -5.76 -8.28
N GLU A 495 28.42 -6.63 -7.88
CA GLU A 495 28.37 -7.37 -6.61
C GLU A 495 28.42 -6.47 -5.37
N ASN A 496 28.88 -5.22 -5.52
CA ASN A 496 28.98 -4.22 -4.46
C ASN A 496 27.81 -3.20 -4.50
N ASP A 497 26.74 -3.49 -5.24
CA ASP A 497 25.60 -2.61 -5.48
C ASP A 497 25.97 -1.26 -6.16
N ASN A 498 27.11 -1.19 -6.87
CA ASN A 498 27.50 -0.01 -7.66
C ASN A 498 27.00 -0.11 -9.12
N PRO A 499 26.64 1.02 -9.77
CA PRO A 499 26.24 1.00 -11.18
C PRO A 499 27.34 0.47 -12.09
N VAL A 500 27.02 -0.54 -12.91
CA VAL A 500 27.94 -1.19 -13.84
C VAL A 500 27.51 -0.93 -15.28
N ASP A 501 28.47 -0.72 -16.19
CA ASP A 501 28.19 -0.51 -17.61
C ASP A 501 27.53 -1.73 -18.25
N VAL A 502 26.56 -1.48 -19.14
CA VAL A 502 25.80 -2.52 -19.83
C VAL A 502 26.07 -2.48 -21.35
N PRO A 503 25.88 -3.61 -22.05
CA PRO A 503 26.02 -3.68 -23.50
C PRO A 503 25.18 -2.62 -24.23
N ALA A 504 25.73 -2.05 -25.31
CA ALA A 504 24.98 -1.13 -26.16
C ALA A 504 23.93 -1.92 -26.96
N VAL A 505 22.69 -1.44 -27.01
CA VAL A 505 21.67 -2.08 -27.85
C VAL A 505 21.76 -1.60 -29.30
N GLU A 506 21.67 -2.54 -30.23
CA GLU A 506 21.64 -2.27 -31.67
C GLU A 506 20.22 -2.51 -32.21
N PRO A 507 19.51 -1.45 -32.63
CA PRO A 507 18.18 -1.59 -33.24
C PRO A 507 18.30 -2.00 -34.72
N GLU A 508 17.68 -3.11 -35.10
CA GLU A 508 17.79 -3.67 -36.46
C GLU A 508 16.62 -3.21 -37.33
N THR A 509 15.40 -3.26 -36.80
CA THR A 509 14.16 -2.92 -37.51
C THR A 509 13.84 -1.42 -37.45
N ASP A 510 13.04 -0.93 -38.41
CA ASP A 510 12.62 0.49 -38.42
C ASP A 510 11.84 0.88 -37.16
N ASP A 511 11.04 -0.04 -36.61
CA ASP A 511 10.32 0.18 -35.36
C ASP A 511 11.25 0.22 -34.15
N GLU A 512 12.30 -0.60 -34.12
CA GLU A 512 13.33 -0.53 -33.08
C GLU A 512 14.11 0.78 -33.17
N LYS A 513 14.51 1.21 -34.37
CA LYS A 513 15.20 2.49 -34.58
C LYS A 513 14.34 3.66 -34.13
N ARG A 514 13.04 3.62 -34.45
CA ARG A 514 12.06 4.60 -33.98
C ARG A 514 11.95 4.61 -32.44
N ARG A 515 11.87 3.44 -31.79
CA ARG A 515 11.83 3.34 -30.32
C ARG A 515 13.11 3.84 -29.66
N PHE A 516 14.26 3.51 -30.24
CA PHE A 516 15.60 3.94 -29.81
C PHE A 516 15.75 5.46 -29.82
N ASN A 517 15.31 6.11 -30.90
CA ASN A 517 15.34 7.58 -31.00
C ASN A 517 14.36 8.22 -30.00
N ASN A 518 13.15 7.68 -29.87
CA ASN A 518 12.16 8.20 -28.93
C ASN A 518 12.57 8.02 -27.45
N ALA A 519 13.38 7.02 -27.14
CA ALA A 519 13.90 6.79 -25.78
C ALA A 519 14.83 7.92 -25.31
N GLU A 520 15.59 8.52 -26.23
CA GLU A 520 16.44 9.67 -25.91
C GLU A 520 15.60 10.87 -25.46
N ILE A 521 14.57 11.19 -26.24
CA ILE A 521 13.65 12.30 -25.95
C ILE A 521 12.98 12.09 -24.58
N ARG A 522 12.55 10.85 -24.27
CA ARG A 522 11.96 10.52 -22.96
C ARG A 522 12.97 10.69 -21.82
N ARG A 523 14.22 10.27 -22.01
CA ARG A 523 15.27 10.41 -21.01
C ARG A 523 15.59 11.87 -20.73
N GLU A 524 15.74 12.70 -21.77
CA GLU A 524 15.97 14.13 -21.64
C GLU A 524 14.86 14.81 -20.83
N GLY A 525 13.59 14.57 -21.18
CA GLY A 525 12.44 15.15 -20.47
C GLY A 525 12.40 14.78 -18.98
N ARG A 526 12.79 13.55 -18.64
CA ARG A 526 12.90 13.10 -17.24
C ARG A 526 14.05 13.76 -16.49
N LEU A 527 15.23 13.87 -17.11
CA LEU A 527 16.40 14.51 -16.48
C LEU A 527 16.13 16.00 -16.23
N GLU A 528 15.49 16.70 -17.18
CA GLU A 528 15.05 18.08 -16.99
C GLU A 528 14.05 18.22 -15.85
N THR A 529 13.04 17.35 -15.80
CA THR A 529 12.03 17.35 -14.74
C THR A 529 12.67 17.12 -13.37
N ARG A 530 13.60 16.17 -13.28
CA ARG A 530 14.35 15.88 -12.05
C ARG A 530 15.19 17.09 -11.61
N LYS A 531 15.88 17.75 -12.54
CA LYS A 531 16.67 18.95 -12.27
C LYS A 531 15.82 20.10 -11.73
N LYS A 532 14.68 20.38 -12.37
CA LYS A 532 13.72 21.40 -11.93
C LYS A 532 13.13 21.11 -10.55
N LEU A 533 12.95 19.83 -10.20
CA LEU A 533 12.47 19.42 -8.87
C LEU A 533 13.57 19.52 -7.80
N SER A 534 14.82 19.16 -8.13
CA SER A 534 15.95 19.28 -7.19
C SER A 534 16.34 20.72 -6.90
N GLU A 535 16.10 21.67 -7.81
CA GLU A 535 16.37 23.10 -7.61
C GLU A 535 15.32 23.81 -6.73
N ARG A 536 14.20 23.15 -6.40
CA ARG A 536 13.13 23.68 -5.53
C ARG A 536 13.24 23.26 -4.07
N HIS A 537 14.10 22.30 -3.77
CA HIS A 537 14.46 21.85 -2.42
C HIS A 537 15.86 22.39 -2.08
#